data_AF-A0A9X5GTQ6-F1
#
_entry.id   AF-A0A9X5GTQ6-F1
#
_cell.length_a   1.000
_cell.length_b   1.000
_cell.length_c   1.000
_cell.angle_alpha   90.00
_cell.angle_beta   90.00
_cell.angle_gamma   90.00
#
_symmetry.space_group_name_H-M   'P 1'
#
loop_
_entity.id
_entity.type
_entity.pdbx_description
1 polymer ?
#
loop_
_entity_poly.entity_id
_entity_poly.type
_entity_poly.pdbx_seq_one_letter_code
_entity_poly.pdbx_strand_id
1 'polypeptide(L)'
;MSSIIEQLYLGNVRPDSFLYSDNSSLNEAIKHKGKCMEELTAKLDVTSKELFNNYCNAQADVDDITQYGTFTYALKLGALLIVEILTGNDTIFFGGKSSSK
;
A
#
# COMPACT_ATOMS: atom_id res chain seq x y z
N MET A 1 -6.95 -16.11 11.30
CA MET A 1 -6.12 -15.11 12.02
C MET A 1 -5.42 -14.27 10.97
N SER A 2 -5.64 -12.96 11.00
CA SER A 2 -4.99 -12.02 10.09
C SER A 2 -3.51 -11.86 10.45
N SER A 3 -2.64 -11.71 9.45
CA SER A 3 -1.19 -11.56 9.67
C SER A 3 -0.83 -10.15 10.17
N ILE A 4 0.30 -9.97 10.85
CA ILE A 4 0.74 -8.62 11.30
C ILE A 4 0.95 -7.65 10.12
N ILE A 5 1.38 -8.17 8.96
CA ILE A 5 1.54 -7.37 7.72
C ILE A 5 0.18 -6.87 7.24
N GLU A 6 -0.84 -7.71 7.29
CA GLU A 6 -2.21 -7.35 6.93
C GLU A 6 -2.79 -6.31 7.90
N GLN A 7 -2.56 -6.48 9.21
CA GLN A 7 -2.98 -5.49 10.21
C GLN A 7 -2.29 -4.14 10.03
N LEU A 8 -1.02 -4.14 9.62
CA LEU A 8 -0.27 -2.92 9.29
C LEU A 8 -0.82 -2.27 8.02
N TYR A 9 -1.10 -3.05 6.97
CA TYR A 9 -1.68 -2.55 5.71
C TYR A 9 -3.05 -1.89 5.91
N LEU A 10 -3.91 -2.53 6.70
CA LEU A 10 -5.24 -2.02 7.03
C LEU A 10 -5.20 -0.81 7.97
N GLY A 11 -4.01 -0.42 8.47
CA GLY A 11 -3.85 0.68 9.42
C GLY A 11 -4.34 0.38 10.84
N ASN A 12 -4.58 -0.90 11.17
CA ASN A 12 -4.91 -1.33 12.54
C ASN A 12 -3.68 -1.30 13.45
N VAL A 13 -2.49 -1.38 12.87
CA VAL A 13 -1.20 -1.13 13.53
C VAL A 13 -0.58 0.07 12.83
N ARG A 14 -0.22 1.12 13.58
CA ARG A 14 0.36 2.37 13.02
C ARG A 14 1.63 2.74 13.78
N PRO A 15 2.75 2.04 13.53
CA PRO A 15 4.01 2.35 14.17
C PRO A 15 4.53 3.73 13.76
N ASP A 16 4.04 4.25 12.65
CA ASP A 16 4.28 5.56 12.05
C ASP A 16 3.36 6.67 12.59
N SER A 17 2.44 6.37 13.50
CA SER A 17 1.48 7.35 14.04
C SER A 17 2.13 8.60 14.65
N PHE A 18 3.38 8.50 15.11
CA PHE A 18 4.15 9.66 15.59
C PHE A 18 4.81 10.50 14.49
N LEU A 19 4.94 9.96 13.27
CA LEU A 19 5.56 10.62 12.12
C LEU A 19 4.56 11.49 11.34
N TYR A 20 3.28 11.15 11.40
CA TYR A 20 2.22 11.87 10.71
C TYR A 20 1.47 12.77 11.70
N SER A 21 1.81 14.06 11.72
CA SER A 21 0.99 15.05 12.41
C SER A 21 -0.31 15.30 11.64
N ASP A 22 -1.36 15.74 12.33
CA ASP A 22 -2.67 16.07 11.73
C ASP A 22 -2.58 17.15 10.64
N ASN A 23 -1.48 17.92 10.61
CA ASN A 23 -1.16 18.94 9.61
C ASN A 23 -0.18 18.44 8.53
N SER A 24 -0.07 17.14 8.32
CA SER A 24 0.79 16.60 7.26
C SER A 24 0.29 17.00 5.87
N SER A 25 1.22 17.19 4.93
CA SER A 25 0.91 17.42 3.51
C SER A 25 0.03 16.32 2.91
N LEU A 26 0.03 15.12 3.50
CA LEU A 26 -0.87 14.02 3.14
C LEU A 26 -2.34 14.37 3.41
N ASN A 27 -2.66 14.91 4.59
CA ASN A 27 -4.03 15.31 4.93
C ASN A 27 -4.54 16.43 4.02
N GLU A 28 -3.68 17.37 3.65
CA GLU A 28 -4.01 18.42 2.69
C GLU A 28 -4.28 17.84 1.29
N ALA A 29 -3.45 16.92 0.83
CA ALA A 29 -3.65 16.23 -0.45
C ALA A 29 -4.96 15.41 -0.46
N ILE A 30 -5.28 14.71 0.63
CA ILE A 30 -6.55 13.97 0.78
C ILE A 30 -7.74 14.92 0.71
N LYS A 31 -7.70 16.04 1.44
CA LYS A 31 -8.76 17.06 1.40
C LYS A 31 -8.91 17.66 0.01
N HIS A 32 -7.80 17.96 -0.67
CA HIS A 32 -7.82 18.49 -2.03
C HIS A 32 -8.44 17.49 -3.01
N LYS A 33 -8.04 16.21 -2.94
CA LYS A 33 -8.64 15.14 -3.75
C LYS A 33 -10.16 15.07 -3.55
N GLY A 34 -10.61 15.12 -2.30
CA GLY A 34 -12.04 15.14 -1.95
C GLY A 34 -12.78 16.29 -2.61
N LYS A 35 -12.27 17.52 -2.48
CA LYS A 35 -12.87 18.71 -3.10
C LYS A 35 -12.96 18.60 -4.62
N CYS A 36 -11.89 18.13 -5.28
CA CYS A 36 -11.91 17.93 -6.73
C CYS A 36 -12.97 16.90 -7.15
N MET A 37 -13.13 15.83 -6.38
CA MET A 37 -14.12 14.80 -6.65
C MET A 37 -15.55 15.35 -6.50
N GLU A 38 -15.81 16.15 -5.47
CA GLU A 38 -17.10 16.83 -5.27
C GLU A 38 -17.41 17.78 -6.42
N GLU A 39 -16.46 18.64 -6.80
CA GLU A 39 -16.61 19.59 -7.91
C GLU A 39 -16.83 18.90 -9.25
N LEU A 40 -16.11 17.81 -9.52
CA LEU A 40 -16.29 17.01 -10.73
C LEU A 40 -17.67 16.37 -10.75
N THR A 41 -18.06 15.72 -9.66
CA THR A 41 -19.38 15.07 -9.53
C THR A 41 -20.51 16.07 -9.72
N ALA A 42 -20.39 17.30 -9.20
CA ALA A 42 -21.40 18.34 -9.38
C ALA A 42 -21.62 18.75 -10.85
N LYS A 43 -20.59 18.63 -11.71
CA LYS A 43 -20.64 19.00 -13.14
C LYS A 43 -21.15 17.89 -14.05
N LEU A 44 -21.24 16.66 -13.57
CA LEU A 44 -21.68 15.50 -14.35
C LEU A 44 -23.22 15.36 -14.34
N ASP A 45 -23.79 14.97 -15.48
CA ASP A 45 -25.18 14.51 -15.56
C ASP A 45 -25.35 13.14 -14.88
N VAL A 46 -26.59 12.67 -14.74
CA VAL A 46 -26.91 11.42 -14.02
C VAL A 46 -26.19 10.21 -14.61
N THR A 47 -26.14 10.10 -15.94
CA THR A 47 -25.51 8.95 -16.62
C THR A 47 -24.00 9.00 -16.45
N SER A 48 -23.42 10.19 -16.62
CA SER A 48 -21.98 10.39 -16.45
C SER A 48 -21.52 10.18 -15.00
N LYS A 49 -22.36 10.52 -14.01
CA LYS A 49 -22.10 10.22 -12.58
C LYS A 49 -22.03 8.73 -12.32
N GLU A 50 -22.99 7.97 -12.85
CA GLU A 50 -23.00 6.51 -12.70
C GLU A 50 -21.76 5.88 -13.34
N LEU A 51 -21.41 6.29 -14.56
CA LEU A 51 -20.20 5.83 -15.24
C LEU A 51 -18.93 6.18 -14.46
N PHE A 52 -18.83 7.42 -13.94
CA PHE A 52 -17.69 7.85 -13.16
C PHE A 52 -17.57 7.09 -11.83
N ASN A 53 -18.70 6.81 -11.17
CA ASN A 53 -18.71 6.01 -9.94
C ASN A 53 -18.23 4.57 -10.21
N ASN A 54 -18.67 3.97 -11.31
CA ASN A 54 -18.20 2.65 -11.74
C ASN A 54 -16.70 2.64 -12.04
N TYR A 55 -16.18 3.70 -12.67
CA TYR A 55 -14.75 3.88 -12.86
C TYR A 55 -14.00 3.97 -11.54
N CYS A 56 -14.46 4.78 -10.58
CA CYS A 56 -13.83 4.90 -9.26
C CYS A 56 -13.78 3.57 -8.53
N ASN A 57 -14.86 2.78 -8.59
CA ASN A 57 -14.90 1.44 -7.99
C ASN A 57 -13.89 0.50 -8.67
N ALA A 58 -13.87 0.46 -10.00
CA ALA A 58 -12.91 -0.36 -10.74
C ALA A 58 -11.45 0.05 -10.46
N GLN A 59 -11.17 1.34 -10.30
CA GLN A 59 -9.85 1.82 -9.93
C GLN A 59 -9.49 1.42 -8.48
N ALA A 60 -10.44 1.48 -7.55
CA ALA A 60 -10.22 1.02 -6.18
C ALA A 60 -9.89 -0.48 -6.13
N ASP A 61 -10.57 -1.30 -6.93
CA ASP A 61 -10.27 -2.73 -7.04
C ASP A 61 -8.84 -2.98 -7.57
N VAL A 62 -8.41 -2.23 -8.59
CA VAL A 62 -7.04 -2.30 -9.13
C VAL A 62 -6.02 -1.90 -8.05
N ASP A 63 -6.28 -0.81 -7.34
CA ASP A 63 -5.41 -0.33 -6.28
C ASP A 63 -5.32 -1.38 -5.16
N ASP A 64 -6.43 -1.97 -4.71
CA ASP A 64 -6.44 -2.99 -3.66
C ASP A 64 -5.68 -4.26 -4.06
N ILE A 65 -5.90 -4.76 -5.29
CA ILE A 65 -5.21 -5.95 -5.81
C ILE A 65 -3.69 -5.71 -5.85
N THR A 66 -3.27 -4.52 -6.29
CA THR A 66 -1.85 -4.23 -6.55
C THR A 66 -1.12 -3.75 -5.29
N GLN A 67 -1.77 -2.95 -4.44
CA GLN A 67 -1.14 -2.36 -3.26
C GLN A 67 -0.88 -3.37 -2.17
N TYR A 68 -1.84 -4.23 -1.81
CA TYR A 68 -1.60 -5.20 -0.74
C TYR A 68 -0.48 -6.19 -1.10
N GLY A 69 -0.47 -6.65 -2.35
CA GLY A 69 0.58 -7.53 -2.87
C GLY A 69 1.95 -6.87 -2.84
N THR A 70 2.04 -5.64 -3.36
CA THR A 70 3.30 -4.85 -3.39
C THR A 70 3.80 -4.55 -1.98
N PHE A 71 2.90 -4.13 -1.09
CA PHE A 71 3.19 -3.84 0.31
C PHE A 71 3.75 -5.07 1.04
N THR A 72 3.07 -6.21 0.89
CA THR A 72 3.48 -7.48 1.49
C THR A 72 4.82 -7.94 0.96
N TYR A 73 5.04 -7.84 -0.36
CA TYR A 73 6.30 -8.19 -0.99
C TYR A 73 7.45 -7.32 -0.46
N ALA A 74 7.27 -6.00 -0.43
CA ALA A 74 8.28 -5.06 0.04
C ALA A 74 8.70 -5.30 1.50
N LEU A 75 7.74 -5.56 2.40
CA LEU A 75 8.05 -5.86 3.80
C LEU A 75 8.79 -7.18 3.97
N LYS A 76 8.36 -8.23 3.26
CA LYS A 76 9.05 -9.52 3.28
C LYS A 76 10.47 -9.39 2.73
N LEU A 77 10.65 -8.63 1.65
CA LEU A 77 11.97 -8.33 1.10
C LEU A 77 12.83 -7.59 2.12
N GLY A 78 12.31 -6.57 2.79
CA GLY A 78 13.01 -5.85 3.86
C GLY A 78 13.46 -6.77 4.99
N ALA A 79 12.60 -7.70 5.42
CA ALA A 79 12.97 -8.71 6.43
C ALA A 79 14.10 -9.62 5.95
N LEU A 80 14.06 -10.09 4.69
CA LEU A 80 15.13 -10.91 4.12
C LEU A 80 16.46 -10.14 4.05
N LEU A 81 16.43 -8.86 3.68
CA LEU A 81 17.62 -8.00 3.65
C LEU A 81 18.23 -7.85 5.05
N ILE A 82 17.40 -7.65 6.07
CA ILE A 82 17.87 -7.59 7.47
C ILE A 82 18.54 -8.90 7.88
N VAL A 83 17.94 -10.06 7.55
CA VAL A 83 18.53 -11.36 7.89
C VAL A 83 19.87 -11.56 7.17
N GLU A 84 19.96 -11.22 5.89
CA GLU A 84 21.21 -11.27 5.12
C GLU A 84 22.29 -10.41 5.77
N ILE A 85 21.99 -9.13 6.07
CA ILE A 85 22.94 -8.21 6.71
C ILE A 85 23.43 -8.74 8.06
N LEU A 86 22.53 -9.31 8.88
CA LEU A 86 22.89 -9.80 10.22
C LEU A 86 23.64 -11.13 10.20
N THR A 87 23.39 -11.98 9.20
CA THR A 87 24.00 -13.32 9.12
C THR A 87 25.20 -13.38 8.19
N GLY A 88 25.40 -12.37 7.34
CA GLY A 88 26.37 -12.39 6.25
C GLY A 88 26.13 -13.53 5.27
N ASN A 89 24.88 -14.01 5.16
CA ASN A 89 24.53 -15.16 4.35
C ASN A 89 23.72 -14.77 3.11
N ASP A 90 24.44 -14.53 2.03
CA ASP A 90 23.91 -14.11 0.73
C ASP A 90 23.02 -15.20 0.09
N THR A 91 23.16 -16.46 0.53
CA THR A 91 22.43 -17.61 -0.02
C THR A 91 20.91 -17.53 0.17
N ILE A 92 20.45 -16.66 1.08
CA ILE A 92 19.03 -16.37 1.33
C ILE A 92 18.33 -15.84 0.08
N PHE A 93 19.04 -15.10 -0.77
CA PHE A 93 18.50 -14.54 -2.00
C PHE A 93 18.75 -15.41 -3.23
N PHE A 94 19.86 -16.15 -3.25
CA PHE A 94 20.32 -16.83 -4.45
C PHE A 94 19.92 -18.31 -4.53
N GLY A 95 19.17 -18.82 -3.56
CA GLY A 95 18.73 -20.22 -3.53
C GLY A 95 19.95 -21.14 -3.42
N GLY A 96 20.34 -21.46 -2.19
CA GLY A 96 21.58 -22.19 -1.89
C GLY A 96 21.87 -23.35 -2.86
N LYS A 97 22.86 -23.17 -3.73
CA LYS A 97 23.56 -24.32 -4.30
C LYS A 97 24.46 -24.86 -3.21
N SER A 98 24.01 -25.92 -2.55
CA SER A 98 24.82 -26.74 -1.68
C SER A 98 26.01 -27.29 -2.48
N SER A 99 27.15 -26.63 -2.39
CA SER A 99 28.42 -27.22 -2.83
C SER A 99 28.90 -28.12 -1.69
N SER A 100 28.53 -29.40 -1.75
CA SER A 100 29.20 -30.43 -0.94
C SER A 100 30.65 -30.51 -1.40
N LYS A 101 31.58 -30.31 -0.47
CA LYS A 101 32.96 -30.76 -0.56
C LYS A 101 33.27 -31.60 0.67
#